data_AF-W2MM22-F1
#
_entry.id   AF-W2MM22-F1
#
_cell.length_a   1.000
_cell.length_b   1.000
_cell.length_c   1.000
_cell.angle_alpha   90.00
_cell.angle_beta   90.00
_cell.angle_gamma   90.00
#
_symmetry.space_group_name_H-M   'P 1'
#
loop_
_entity.id
_entity.type
_entity.pdbx_description
1 polymer ?
#
loop_
_entity_poly.entity_id
_entity_poly.type
_entity_poly.pdbx_seq_one_letter_code
_entity_poly.pdbx_strand_id
1 'polypeptide(L)'
;MAPLEDTSGVVGATTLDAFSVSFPDQVEQELGDAYGEPHWTNIKRALARPPAFTAVRVNTLKLSLEEALQALKPHLDGFNTQLAALDASRQPIEAFAHASLPDVLMIPSSPSGRPLSSITRN
;
A
#
# COMPACT_ATOMS: atom_id res chain seq x y z
N MET A 1 22.09 15.62 4.19
CA MET A 1 21.57 14.31 4.67
C MET A 1 22.34 13.23 3.94
N ALA A 2 22.78 12.19 4.65
CA ALA A 2 23.45 11.05 4.02
C ALA A 2 22.44 10.23 3.20
N PRO A 3 22.87 9.52 2.14
CA PRO A 3 21.98 8.64 1.37
C PRO A 3 21.49 7.51 2.29
N LEU A 4 20.22 7.11 2.14
CA LEU A 4 19.72 5.89 2.76
C LEU A 4 20.40 4.72 2.03
N GLU A 5 21.38 4.10 2.67
CA GLU A 5 22.07 2.94 2.12
C GLU A 5 21.09 1.78 1.90
N ASP A 6 21.32 1.04 0.82
CA ASP A 6 20.57 -0.18 0.51
C ASP A 6 20.91 -1.25 1.56
N THR A 7 20.06 -1.34 2.59
CA THR A 7 20.21 -2.31 3.69
C THR A 7 19.79 -3.73 3.29
N SER A 8 19.42 -3.97 2.03
CA SER A 8 19.01 -5.28 1.53
C SER A 8 20.12 -6.35 1.63
N GLY A 9 21.38 -5.94 1.78
CA GLY A 9 22.53 -6.81 2.04
C GLY A 9 22.91 -6.96 3.52
N VAL A 10 22.24 -6.26 4.44
CA VAL A 10 22.55 -6.32 5.88
C VAL A 10 21.84 -7.52 6.49
N VAL A 11 22.62 -8.53 6.87
CA VAL A 11 22.16 -9.65 7.71
C VAL A 11 21.57 -9.07 8.99
N GLY A 12 20.24 -9.09 9.11
CA GLY A 12 19.50 -8.51 10.25
C GLY A 12 18.58 -7.33 9.94
N ALA A 13 18.45 -6.90 8.67
CA ALA A 13 17.47 -5.89 8.30
C ALA A 13 16.03 -6.44 8.45
N THR A 14 15.30 -5.96 9.45
CA THR A 14 13.90 -6.34 9.69
C THR A 14 13.00 -5.74 8.59
N THR A 15 12.41 -6.58 7.75
CA THR A 15 11.42 -6.15 6.76
C THR A 15 10.03 -6.05 7.38
N LEU A 16 9.10 -5.31 6.75
CA LEU A 16 7.71 -5.25 7.22
C LEU A 16 7.02 -6.63 7.25
N ASP A 17 7.53 -7.60 6.49
CA ASP A 17 7.02 -8.98 6.46
C ASP A 17 7.40 -9.78 7.72
N ALA A 18 8.29 -9.25 8.57
CA ALA A 18 8.65 -9.84 9.86
C ALA A 18 7.65 -9.51 10.98
N PHE A 19 6.70 -8.59 10.74
CA PHE A 19 5.73 -8.17 11.75
C PHE A 19 4.39 -8.89 11.58
N SER A 20 3.76 -9.20 12.71
CA SER A 20 2.40 -9.67 12.79
C SER A 20 1.68 -8.94 13.92
N VAL A 21 0.39 -8.67 13.74
CA VAL A 21 -0.44 -8.24 14.87
C VAL A 21 -0.63 -9.39 15.84
N SER A 22 -0.82 -9.07 17.12
CA SER A 22 -1.16 -10.03 18.16
C SER A 22 -2.55 -9.71 18.71
N PHE A 23 -3.33 -10.74 18.98
CA PHE A 23 -4.65 -10.62 19.60
C PHE A 23 -4.68 -11.31 20.97
N PRO A 24 -5.69 -11.05 21.81
CA PRO A 24 -5.91 -11.83 23.03
C PRO A 24 -6.07 -13.32 22.72
N ASP A 25 -5.62 -14.19 23.63
CA ASP A 25 -5.57 -15.66 23.43
C ASP A 25 -6.90 -16.25 22.96
N GLN A 26 -8.02 -15.77 23.49
CA GLN A 26 -9.35 -16.22 23.07
C GLN A 26 -9.62 -15.94 21.59
N VAL A 27 -9.23 -14.76 21.09
CA VAL A 27 -9.39 -14.38 19.67
C VAL A 27 -8.43 -15.17 18.79
N GLU A 28 -7.20 -15.40 19.26
CA GLU A 28 -6.23 -16.24 18.55
C GLU A 28 -6.77 -17.66 18.38
N GLN A 29 -7.37 -18.24 19.44
CA GLN A 29 -7.97 -19.56 19.39
C GLN A 29 -9.21 -19.60 18.47
N GLU A 30 -10.18 -18.70 18.67
CA GLU A 30 -11.42 -18.70 17.89
C GLU A 30 -11.16 -18.49 16.38
N LEU A 31 -10.26 -17.57 16.02
CA LEU A 31 -9.93 -17.31 14.62
C LEU A 31 -8.98 -18.35 14.03
N GLY A 32 -8.09 -18.94 14.84
CA GLY A 32 -7.28 -20.09 14.48
C GLY A 32 -8.13 -21.31 14.14
N ASP A 33 -9.14 -21.60 14.95
CA ASP A 33 -10.08 -22.71 14.72
C ASP A 33 -10.98 -22.47 13.48
N ALA A 34 -11.43 -21.22 13.27
CA ALA A 34 -12.33 -20.89 12.16
C ALA A 34 -11.63 -20.87 10.79
N TYR A 35 -10.41 -20.31 10.73
CA TYR A 35 -9.68 -20.10 9.47
C TYR A 35 -8.59 -21.15 9.23
N GLY A 36 -8.16 -21.87 10.26
CA GLY A 36 -6.98 -22.71 10.26
C GLY A 36 -5.69 -21.92 10.47
N GLU A 37 -4.78 -22.45 11.29
CA GLU A 37 -3.52 -21.80 11.70
C GLU A 37 -2.68 -21.20 10.57
N PRO A 38 -2.45 -21.89 9.43
CA PRO A 38 -1.66 -21.31 8.34
C PRO A 38 -2.33 -20.08 7.70
N HIS A 39 -3.65 -20.09 7.54
CA HIS A 39 -4.38 -18.99 6.94
C HIS A 39 -4.51 -17.81 7.91
N TRP A 40 -4.83 -18.11 9.17
CA TRP A 40 -4.91 -17.09 10.22
C TRP A 40 -3.58 -16.35 10.41
N THR A 41 -2.45 -17.07 10.43
CA THR A 41 -1.12 -16.46 10.48
C THR A 41 -0.87 -15.49 9.32
N ASN A 42 -1.32 -15.82 8.11
CA ASN A 42 -1.18 -14.92 6.96
C ASN A 42 -2.07 -13.68 7.06
N ILE A 43 -3.28 -13.81 7.61
CA ILE A 43 -4.16 -12.68 7.90
C ILE A 43 -3.49 -11.74 8.91
N LYS A 44 -2.91 -12.26 10.00
CA LYS A 44 -2.19 -11.42 10.98
C LYS A 44 -1.02 -10.65 10.36
N ARG A 45 -0.26 -11.27 9.46
CA ARG A 45 0.80 -10.57 8.70
C ARG A 45 0.25 -9.53 7.73
N ALA A 46 -0.90 -9.78 7.11
CA ALA A 46 -1.55 -8.82 6.23
C ALA A 46 -2.05 -7.59 7.01
N LEU A 47 -2.66 -7.81 8.18
CA LEU A 47 -3.16 -6.73 9.05
C LEU A 47 -2.05 -5.84 9.63
N ALA A 48 -0.83 -6.36 9.78
CA ALA A 48 0.31 -5.57 10.23
C ALA A 48 0.85 -4.60 9.16
N ARG A 49 0.36 -4.68 7.91
CA ARG A 49 0.87 -3.91 6.78
C ARG A 49 -0.16 -2.87 6.33
N PRO A 50 0.27 -1.65 5.98
CA PRO A 50 -0.59 -0.70 5.30
C PRO A 50 -1.13 -1.29 3.99
N PRO A 51 -2.36 -0.96 3.59
CA PRO A 51 -2.88 -1.35 2.28
C PRO A 51 -1.99 -0.86 1.14
N ALA A 52 -1.90 -1.65 0.07
CA ALA A 52 -1.17 -1.29 -1.14
C ALA A 52 -1.80 -0.11 -1.90
N PHE A 53 -3.07 0.19 -1.63
CA PHE A 53 -3.80 1.29 -2.24
C PHE A 53 -4.65 2.01 -1.21
N THR A 54 -4.74 3.32 -1.36
CA THR A 54 -5.79 4.13 -0.74
C THR A 54 -6.93 4.28 -1.75
N ALA A 55 -8.13 3.87 -1.35
CA ALA A 55 -9.34 4.04 -2.15
C ALA A 55 -10.10 5.28 -1.67
N VAL A 56 -10.49 6.15 -2.60
CA VAL A 56 -11.25 7.37 -2.33
C VAL A 56 -12.54 7.36 -3.13
N ARG A 57 -13.69 7.42 -2.45
CA ARG A 57 -14.98 7.60 -3.12
C ARG A 57 -15.19 9.06 -3.49
N VAL A 58 -15.44 9.32 -4.77
CA VAL A 58 -15.78 10.63 -5.31
C VAL A 58 -17.23 10.97 -4.98
N ASN A 59 -17.44 12.20 -4.51
CA ASN A 59 -18.79 12.72 -4.35
C ASN A 59 -19.34 13.18 -5.71
N THR A 60 -19.98 12.26 -6.43
CA THR A 60 -20.51 12.48 -7.78
C THR A 60 -21.67 13.47 -7.86
N LEU A 61 -22.22 13.92 -6.73
CA LEU A 61 -23.16 15.04 -6.68
C LEU A 61 -22.48 16.41 -6.86
N LYS A 62 -21.15 16.47 -6.72
CA LYS A 62 -20.37 17.71 -6.80
C LYS A 62 -19.39 17.75 -7.97
N LEU A 63 -18.76 16.61 -8.27
CA LEU A 63 -17.72 16.49 -9.29
C LEU A 63 -17.86 15.13 -9.97
N SER A 64 -17.65 15.08 -11.28
CA SER A 64 -17.42 13.82 -12.00
C SER A 64 -16.12 13.13 -11.55
N LEU A 65 -15.97 11.85 -11.89
CA LEU A 65 -14.76 11.09 -11.59
C LEU A 65 -13.51 11.72 -12.23
N GLU A 66 -13.63 12.19 -13.48
CA GLU A 66 -12.55 12.84 -14.21
C GLU A 66 -12.15 14.19 -13.59
N GLU A 67 -13.14 15.02 -13.22
CA GLU A 67 -12.88 16.28 -12.51
C GLU A 67 -12.21 16.04 -11.16
N ALA A 68 -12.61 15.00 -10.43
CA ALA A 68 -11.98 14.62 -9.17
C ALA A 68 -10.54 14.14 -9.37
N LEU A 69 -10.26 13.38 -10.43
CA LEU A 69 -8.91 12.96 -10.78
C LEU A 69 -8.03 14.17 -11.11
N GLN A 70 -8.56 15.11 -11.89
CA GLN A 70 -7.85 16.34 -12.26
C GLN A 70 -7.61 17.24 -11.04
N ALA A 71 -8.57 17.33 -10.11
CA ALA A 71 -8.44 18.08 -8.87
C ALA A 71 -7.42 17.45 -7.91
N LEU A 72 -7.29 16.13 -7.91
CA LEU A 72 -6.33 15.40 -7.08
C LEU A 72 -4.89 15.52 -7.61
N LYS A 73 -4.71 15.62 -8.92
CA LYS A 73 -3.40 15.66 -9.59
C LYS A 73 -2.38 16.66 -8.97
N PRO A 74 -2.69 17.95 -8.74
CA PRO A 74 -1.70 18.88 -8.18
C PRO A 74 -1.22 18.49 -6.77
N HIS A 75 -2.05 17.82 -5.98
CA HIS A 75 -1.66 17.31 -4.66
C HIS A 75 -0.70 16.13 -4.77
N LEU A 76 -0.95 15.22 -5.72
CA LEU A 76 -0.04 14.12 -6.02
C LEU A 76 1.27 14.62 -6.62
N ASP A 77 1.24 15.62 -7.50
CA ASP A 77 2.44 16.22 -8.09
C ASP A 77 3.33 16.86 -7.00
N GLY A 78 2.72 17.55 -6.03
CA GLY A 78 3.43 18.09 -4.86
C GLY A 78 4.06 16.98 -3.99
N PHE A 79 3.31 15.90 -3.74
CA PHE A 79 3.82 14.75 -3.00
C PHE A 79 4.95 14.02 -3.74
N ASN A 80 4.80 13.80 -5.06
CA ASN A 80 5.81 13.17 -5.91
C ASN A 80 7.09 13.99 -5.97
N THR A 81 6.99 15.32 -5.96
CA THR A 81 8.17 16.20 -5.88
C THR A 81 8.94 15.98 -4.57
N GLN A 82 8.23 15.82 -3.45
CA GLN A 82 8.86 15.52 -2.15
C GLN A 82 9.50 14.13 -2.16
N LEU A 83 8.84 13.12 -2.75
CA LEU A 83 9.40 11.78 -2.89
C LEU A 83 10.66 11.77 -3.76
N ALA A 84 10.65 12.46 -4.90
CA ALA A 84 11.79 12.57 -5.80
C ALA A 84 12.98 13.31 -5.15
N ALA A 85 12.71 14.28 -4.27
CA ALA A 85 13.75 14.96 -3.51
C ALA A 85 14.43 14.04 -2.48
N LEU A 86 13.72 13.02 -1.99
CA LEU A 86 14.30 11.99 -1.12
C LEU A 86 15.04 10.91 -1.90
N ASP A 87 14.50 10.52 -3.05
CA ASP A 87 15.06 9.47 -3.91
C ASP A 87 14.57 9.64 -5.35
N ALA A 88 15.48 10.06 -6.23
CA ALA A 88 15.20 10.33 -7.63
C ALA A 88 14.85 9.08 -8.47
N SER A 89 15.08 7.87 -7.95
CA SER A 89 14.71 6.62 -8.63
C SER A 89 13.24 6.23 -8.44
N ARG A 90 12.53 6.88 -7.50
CA ARG A 90 11.13 6.61 -7.21
C ARG A 90 10.24 6.99 -8.38
N GLN A 91 9.34 6.08 -8.72
CA GLN A 91 8.30 6.35 -9.71
C GLN A 91 7.23 7.27 -9.12
N PRO A 92 6.70 8.23 -9.90
CA PRO A 92 5.58 9.05 -9.48
C PRO A 92 4.36 8.20 -9.17
N ILE A 93 3.62 8.59 -8.14
CA ILE A 93 2.32 8.00 -7.84
C ILE A 93 1.26 8.71 -8.67
N GLU A 94 0.48 7.93 -9.39
CA GLU A 94 -0.65 8.39 -10.18
C GLU A 94 -1.93 7.72 -9.68
N ALA A 95 -2.97 8.52 -9.46
CA ALA A 95 -4.29 8.01 -9.18
C ALA A 95 -4.95 7.51 -10.48
N PHE A 96 -5.83 6.53 -10.34
CA PHE A 96 -6.59 6.00 -11.48
C PHE A 96 -8.00 5.58 -11.05
N ALA A 97 -8.91 5.48 -12.02
CA ALA A 97 -10.28 5.01 -11.79
C ALA A 97 -10.32 3.51 -11.46
N HIS A 98 -11.10 3.13 -10.47
CA HIS A 98 -11.33 1.72 -10.19
C HIS A 98 -12.11 1.06 -11.34
N ALA A 99 -11.67 -0.12 -11.79
CA ALA A 99 -12.19 -0.76 -13.01
C ALA A 99 -13.71 -1.07 -12.97
N SER A 100 -14.23 -1.40 -11.80
CA SER A 100 -15.63 -1.83 -11.63
C SER A 100 -16.47 -0.90 -10.75
N LEU A 101 -15.85 0.10 -10.10
CA LEU A 101 -16.53 0.99 -9.16
C LEU A 101 -16.48 2.41 -9.76
N PRO A 102 -17.58 2.90 -10.33
CA PRO A 102 -17.58 4.09 -11.20
C PRO A 102 -17.32 5.39 -10.44
N ASP A 103 -17.40 5.38 -9.12
CA ASP A 103 -17.22 6.53 -8.24
C ASP A 103 -15.98 6.38 -7.34
N VAL A 104 -15.05 5.47 -7.64
CA VAL A 104 -13.85 5.23 -6.81
C VAL A 104 -12.57 5.53 -7.58
N LEU A 105 -11.71 6.30 -6.94
CA LEU A 105 -10.32 6.49 -7.34
C LEU A 105 -9.40 5.63 -6.47
N MET A 106 -8.39 5.05 -7.09
CA MET A 106 -7.35 4.24 -6.47
C MET A 106 -6.03 5.02 -6.51
N ILE A 107 -5.37 5.13 -5.36
CA ILE A 107 -4.07 5.79 -5.22
C ILE A 107 -3.09 4.73 -4.71
N PRO A 108 -2.08 4.33 -5.50
CA PRO A 108 -1.03 3.42 -5.04
C PRO A 108 -0.29 3.99 -3.84
N SER A 109 -0.04 3.16 -2.83
CA SER A 109 0.95 3.46 -1.79
C SER A 109 2.33 3.52 -2.43
N SER A 110 3.21 4.42 -1.97
CA SER A 110 4.58 4.50 -2.49
C SER A 110 5.28 3.15 -2.30
N PRO A 111 5.87 2.54 -3.34
CA PRO A 111 6.61 1.31 -3.18
C PRO A 111 7.70 1.50 -2.13
N SER A 112 7.81 0.54 -1.22
CA SER A 112 8.94 0.41 -0.30
C SER A 112 10.16 -0.09 -1.09
N GLY A 113 10.73 0.75 -1.96
CA GLY A 113 12.05 0.57 -2.59
C GLY A 113 12.30 -0.73 -3.38
N ARG A 114 11.30 -1.60 -3.58
CA ARG A 114 11.48 -2.90 -4.25
C ARG A 114 10.83 -2.87 -5.64
N PRO A 115 11.52 -3.35 -6.69
CA PRO A 115 10.90 -3.53 -8.00
C PRO A 115 9.78 -4.59 -7.91
N LEU A 116 8.61 -4.28 -8.48
CA LEU A 116 7.51 -5.23 -8.70
C LEU A 116 7.87 -6.21 -9.83
N SER A 117 8.87 -7.07 -9.61
CA SER A 117 9.19 -8.19 -10.50
C SER A 117 8.82 -9.51 -9.83
N SER A 118 7.52 -9.84 -9.74
CA SER A 118 7.03 -11.24 -9.60
C SER A 118 5.52 -11.42 -9.45
N ILE A 119 4.66 -10.49 -9.90
CA ILE A 119 3.22 -10.83 -10.05
C ILE A 119 2.94 -11.13 -11.53
N THR A 120 3.48 -12.26 -11.99
CA THR A 120 2.99 -12.93 -13.20
C THR A 120 1.76 -13.72 -12.78
N ARG A 121 0.61 -13.34 -13.35
CA ARG A 121 -0.64 -14.08 -13.24
C ARG A 121 -0.45 -15.50 -13.81
N ASN A 122 -0.81 -16.51 -13.02
CA ASN A 122 -1.31 -17.78 -13.55
C ASN A 122 -2.84 -17.74 -13.49
#